data_AF-A0A254QDJ9-F1
#
_entry.id   AF-A0A254QDJ9-F1
#
_cell.length_a   1.000
_cell.length_b   1.000
_cell.length_c   1.000
_cell.angle_alpha   90.00
_cell.angle_beta   90.00
_cell.angle_gamma   90.00
#
_symmetry.space_group_name_H-M   'P 1'
#
loop_
_entity.id
_entity.type
_entity.pdbx_description
1 polymer ?
#
loop_
_entity_poly.entity_id
_entity_poly.type
_entity_poly.pdbx_seq_one_letter_code
_entity_poly.pdbx_strand_id
1 'polypeptide(L)'
;MFKLLLAGALCFATITPQEPVAKANPRILMIPLDGRPAAGQFAKMIAAMAGYEVILPPQDLLGRFTEDANVDKIFEWLEAQDLTNVKALIASADMVAYGGLIQSRVANIDSTLAIQRLRRLITYRAKQESNLKFYIYASNMRLTPTATVKAAPYRMNLAKYEEIKDKFERTDDKRLLSKLKNLKAMVPLEEIQRYENTRTRNFEVLRTLMRMVKSGPVDYLIIGQDDAKPDGPQIQENTKLREFASYLELGDKAYFCEGIDQHGNILVSRAILSDLNYQPRVRIVYSDGDGKKAFALYESKPIEESLADQLYASGARQVKPGEEFDYTLYVNTPGRRRSTFQSFMRNLKDEIDQGFPVAVADINFGVDGTS
;
A
#
# COMPACT_ATOMS: atom_id res chain seq x y z
N MET A 1 -57.39 49.94 42.70
CA MET A 1 -57.89 48.55 42.65
C MET A 1 -58.36 48.29 41.23
N PHE A 2 -57.56 47.57 40.44
CA PHE A 2 -57.68 46.12 40.12
C PHE A 2 -58.71 45.90 38.98
N LYS A 3 -58.32 45.79 37.70
CA LYS A 3 -57.55 44.76 36.96
C LYS A 3 -58.48 43.71 36.29
N LEU A 4 -58.00 43.24 35.13
CA LEU A 4 -58.39 42.07 34.30
C LEU A 4 -59.41 42.32 33.16
N LEU A 5 -59.22 41.80 31.94
CA LEU A 5 -58.08 41.13 31.27
C LEU A 5 -58.45 41.03 29.78
N LEU A 6 -57.59 41.50 28.87
CA LEU A 6 -57.70 41.25 27.43
C LEU A 6 -56.92 39.95 27.13
N ALA A 7 -57.61 38.89 26.71
CA ALA A 7 -56.99 37.64 26.30
C ALA A 7 -56.61 37.72 24.82
N GLY A 8 -55.34 38.02 24.53
CA GLY A 8 -54.74 37.83 23.21
C GLY A 8 -54.10 36.45 23.14
N ALA A 9 -54.63 35.56 22.29
CA ALA A 9 -54.01 34.28 21.99
C ALA A 9 -52.83 34.50 21.02
N LEU A 10 -51.61 34.54 21.54
CA LEU A 10 -50.41 34.34 20.71
C LEU A 10 -50.20 32.84 20.52
N CYS A 11 -50.44 32.34 19.31
CA CYS A 11 -49.95 31.04 18.87
C CYS A 11 -48.42 31.13 18.71
N PHE A 12 -47.67 30.68 19.71
CA PHE A 12 -46.25 30.39 19.54
C PHE A 12 -46.11 29.07 18.78
N ALA A 13 -45.83 29.15 17.49
CA ALA A 13 -45.28 28.02 16.75
C ALA A 13 -43.87 27.77 17.30
N THR A 14 -43.74 26.78 18.20
CA THR A 14 -42.45 26.25 18.61
C THR A 14 -41.81 25.55 17.43
N ILE A 15 -40.99 26.28 16.66
CA ILE A 15 -40.04 25.66 15.74
C ILE A 15 -38.97 25.05 16.65
N THR A 16 -39.14 23.77 17.00
CA THR A 16 -38.06 22.98 17.57
C THR A 16 -36.92 22.97 16.55
N PRO A 17 -35.71 23.43 16.89
CA PRO A 17 -34.55 23.17 16.05
C PRO A 17 -34.46 21.66 15.87
N GLN A 18 -34.64 21.16 14.65
CA GLN A 18 -34.22 19.80 14.34
C GLN A 18 -32.71 19.78 14.60
N GLU A 19 -32.27 19.01 15.59
CA GLU A 19 -30.85 18.69 15.72
C GLU A 19 -30.38 18.21 14.35
N PRO A 20 -29.24 18.72 13.84
CA PRO A 20 -28.72 18.24 12.56
C PRO A 20 -28.51 16.73 12.73
N VAL A 21 -29.25 15.94 11.93
CA VAL A 21 -29.01 14.49 11.84
C VAL A 21 -27.53 14.34 11.56
N ALA A 22 -26.78 13.79 12.51
CA ALA A 22 -25.34 13.63 12.38
C ALA A 22 -25.07 12.92 11.06
N LYS A 23 -24.46 13.64 10.11
CA LYS A 23 -24.18 13.09 8.78
C LYS A 23 -23.23 11.92 8.98
N ALA A 24 -23.66 10.72 8.63
CA ALA A 24 -22.85 9.52 8.79
C ALA A 24 -21.49 9.72 8.11
N ASN A 25 -20.42 9.27 8.76
CA ASN A 25 -19.06 9.41 8.23
C ASN A 25 -18.96 8.70 6.87
N PRO A 26 -18.29 9.30 5.87
CA PRO A 26 -18.04 8.63 4.60
C PRO A 26 -17.23 7.36 4.80
N ARG A 27 -17.54 6.32 4.01
CA ARG A 27 -16.98 4.99 4.18
C ARG A 27 -16.04 4.59 3.05
N ILE A 28 -15.04 3.78 3.37
CA ILE A 28 -14.14 3.12 2.43
C ILE A 28 -14.24 1.62 2.69
N LEU A 29 -14.60 0.84 1.68
CA LEU A 29 -14.51 -0.61 1.75
C LEU A 29 -13.08 -1.03 1.43
N MET A 30 -12.49 -1.91 2.23
CA MET A 30 -11.12 -2.36 2.01
C MET A 30 -10.99 -3.88 2.17
N ILE A 31 -10.50 -4.55 1.12
CA ILE A 31 -9.99 -5.92 1.21
C ILE A 31 -8.49 -5.82 1.49
N PRO A 32 -8.03 -6.16 2.71
CA PRO A 32 -6.64 -5.96 3.12
C PRO A 32 -5.69 -6.97 2.48
N LEU A 33 -4.40 -6.78 2.71
CA LEU A 33 -3.32 -7.58 2.12
C LEU A 33 -3.32 -9.02 2.65
N ASP A 34 -3.55 -9.16 3.96
CA ASP A 34 -3.70 -10.39 4.70
C ASP A 34 -4.39 -10.11 6.04
N GLY A 35 -4.57 -11.14 6.87
CA GLY A 35 -5.18 -11.03 8.19
C GLY A 35 -4.30 -10.42 9.29
N ARG A 36 -3.10 -9.88 9.02
CA ARG A 36 -2.30 -9.24 10.09
C ARG A 36 -2.99 -7.95 10.55
N PRO A 37 -3.03 -7.65 11.86
CA PRO A 37 -3.66 -6.44 12.38
C PRO A 37 -3.19 -5.15 11.69
N ALA A 38 -1.89 -5.03 11.42
CA ALA A 38 -1.29 -3.88 10.76
C ALA A 38 -1.87 -3.61 9.35
N ALA A 39 -2.32 -4.65 8.63
CA ALA A 39 -2.85 -4.52 7.26
C ALA A 39 -4.23 -3.84 7.19
N GLY A 40 -4.94 -3.73 8.32
CA GLY A 40 -6.27 -3.09 8.38
C GLY A 40 -6.45 -2.07 9.51
N GLN A 41 -5.77 -2.25 10.66
CA GLN A 41 -5.90 -1.36 11.80
C GLN A 41 -5.35 0.04 11.50
N PHE A 42 -4.17 0.14 10.86
CA PHE A 42 -3.61 1.44 10.50
C PHE A 42 -4.46 2.17 9.46
N ALA A 43 -5.03 1.44 8.49
CA ALA A 43 -5.99 1.98 7.53
C ALA A 43 -7.20 2.62 8.23
N LYS A 44 -7.79 1.91 9.22
CA LYS A 44 -8.88 2.45 10.05
C LYS A 44 -8.47 3.70 10.83
N MET A 45 -7.29 3.69 11.45
CA MET A 45 -6.79 4.83 12.22
C MET A 45 -6.57 6.06 11.34
N ILE A 46 -5.93 5.90 10.17
CA ILE A 46 -5.70 6.97 9.20
C ILE A 46 -7.03 7.57 8.72
N ALA A 47 -8.01 6.72 8.38
CA ALA A 47 -9.32 7.19 7.97
C ALA A 47 -10.04 7.96 9.07
N ALA A 48 -10.00 7.45 10.31
CA ALA A 48 -10.66 8.08 11.45
C ALA A 48 -10.09 9.49 11.73
N MET A 49 -8.79 9.71 11.53
CA MET A 49 -8.17 11.05 11.66
C MET A 49 -8.79 12.09 10.72
N ALA A 50 -9.32 11.66 9.57
CA ALA A 50 -9.97 12.53 8.59
C ALA A 50 -11.51 12.50 8.66
N GLY A 51 -12.11 11.82 9.65
CA GLY A 51 -13.56 11.66 9.77
C GLY A 51 -14.17 10.64 8.81
N TYR A 52 -13.38 9.68 8.32
CA TYR A 52 -13.82 8.56 7.48
C TYR A 52 -13.82 7.25 8.26
N GLU A 53 -14.57 6.26 7.77
CA GLU A 53 -14.57 4.90 8.30
C GLU A 53 -14.04 3.90 7.26
N VAL A 54 -13.19 2.97 7.67
CA VAL A 54 -12.77 1.83 6.83
C VAL A 54 -13.49 0.56 7.29
N ILE A 55 -14.26 -0.03 6.39
CA ILE A 55 -14.96 -1.29 6.60
C ILE A 55 -14.12 -2.43 6.00
N LEU A 56 -13.86 -3.45 6.81
CA LEU A 56 -13.05 -4.63 6.44
C LEU A 56 -13.93 -5.89 6.48
N PRO A 57 -13.56 -6.94 5.73
CA PRO A 57 -14.12 -8.27 5.94
C PRO A 57 -13.90 -8.73 7.39
N PRO A 58 -14.79 -9.57 7.94
CA PRO A 58 -14.56 -10.24 9.21
C PRO A 58 -13.20 -10.95 9.24
N GLN A 59 -12.52 -10.85 10.38
CA GLN A 59 -11.13 -11.26 10.55
C GLN A 59 -10.91 -12.76 10.30
N ASP A 60 -11.89 -13.58 10.62
CA ASP A 60 -11.91 -15.04 10.40
C ASP A 60 -11.95 -15.41 8.91
N LEU A 61 -12.33 -14.48 8.02
CA LEU A 61 -12.31 -14.71 6.57
C LEU A 61 -10.94 -14.47 5.94
N LEU A 62 -10.04 -13.73 6.60
CA LEU A 62 -8.79 -13.22 6.02
C LEU A 62 -7.61 -14.20 6.07
N GLY A 63 -7.84 -15.40 6.61
CA GLY A 63 -6.78 -16.37 6.85
C GLY A 63 -5.79 -15.93 7.92
N ARG A 64 -4.77 -16.76 8.17
CA ARG A 64 -3.74 -16.50 9.17
C ARG A 64 -2.44 -17.19 8.81
N PHE A 65 -1.41 -16.41 8.51
CA PHE A 65 -0.07 -16.90 8.20
C PHE A 65 -0.06 -17.89 7.01
N THR A 66 -0.13 -19.20 7.26
CA THR A 66 -0.22 -20.24 6.22
C THR A 66 -1.64 -20.79 6.03
N GLU A 67 -2.59 -20.36 6.85
CA GLU A 67 -4.01 -20.66 6.67
C GLU A 67 -4.58 -19.72 5.60
N ASP A 68 -5.27 -20.31 4.62
CA ASP A 68 -5.82 -19.57 3.48
C ASP A 68 -7.06 -18.75 3.88
N ALA A 69 -7.20 -17.57 3.26
CA ALA A 69 -8.43 -16.79 3.37
C ALA A 69 -9.60 -17.48 2.67
N ASN A 70 -10.82 -17.26 3.18
CA ASN A 70 -12.04 -17.68 2.51
C ASN A 70 -12.47 -16.62 1.50
N VAL A 71 -11.85 -16.64 0.31
CA VAL A 71 -12.07 -15.65 -0.75
C VAL A 71 -13.55 -15.56 -1.17
N ASP A 72 -14.26 -16.69 -1.24
CA ASP A 72 -15.68 -16.67 -1.61
C ASP A 72 -16.54 -15.97 -0.55
N LYS A 73 -16.26 -16.19 0.74
CA LYS A 73 -16.91 -15.44 1.83
C LYS A 73 -16.53 -13.96 1.87
N ILE A 74 -15.31 -13.60 1.46
CA ILE A 74 -14.93 -12.19 1.29
C ILE A 74 -15.78 -11.55 0.19
N PHE A 75 -16.04 -12.25 -0.92
CA PHE A 75 -16.94 -11.75 -1.95
C PHE A 75 -18.40 -11.67 -1.48
N GLU A 76 -18.91 -12.67 -0.76
CA GLU A 76 -20.24 -12.60 -0.15
C GLU A 76 -20.37 -11.40 0.79
N TRP A 77 -19.34 -11.15 1.61
CA TRP A 77 -19.27 -9.96 2.47
C TRP A 77 -19.31 -8.67 1.64
N LEU A 78 -18.53 -8.60 0.56
CA LEU A 78 -18.45 -7.42 -0.30
C LEU A 78 -19.80 -7.16 -1.00
N GLU A 79 -20.43 -8.19 -1.54
CA GLU A 79 -21.72 -8.15 -2.24
C GLU A 79 -22.88 -7.77 -1.30
N ALA A 80 -22.75 -8.03 0.00
CA ALA A 80 -23.74 -7.67 1.02
C ALA A 80 -23.61 -6.23 1.55
N GLN A 81 -22.58 -5.47 1.15
CA GLN A 81 -22.40 -4.11 1.65
C GLN A 81 -23.43 -3.13 1.08
N ASP A 82 -24.02 -2.31 1.95
CA ASP A 82 -24.70 -1.09 1.52
C ASP A 82 -23.65 -0.08 1.06
N LEU A 83 -23.73 0.31 -0.22
CA LEU A 83 -22.79 1.26 -0.83
C LEU A 83 -23.19 2.72 -0.62
N THR A 84 -24.29 3.00 0.08
CA THR A 84 -24.67 4.35 0.46
C THR A 84 -23.54 5.02 1.23
N ASN A 85 -23.11 6.20 0.78
CA ASN A 85 -22.00 6.96 1.37
C ASN A 85 -20.61 6.26 1.33
N VAL A 86 -20.44 5.21 0.52
CA VAL A 86 -19.13 4.62 0.26
C VAL A 86 -18.42 5.40 -0.85
N LYS A 87 -17.21 5.89 -0.56
CA LYS A 87 -16.42 6.75 -1.46
C LYS A 87 -15.42 5.98 -2.29
N ALA A 88 -14.87 4.91 -1.73
CA ALA A 88 -13.93 4.06 -2.42
C ALA A 88 -14.04 2.59 -2.01
N LEU A 89 -13.66 1.72 -2.95
CA LEU A 89 -13.28 0.34 -2.72
C LEU A 89 -11.77 0.21 -2.97
N ILE A 90 -11.06 -0.30 -1.97
CA ILE A 90 -9.64 -0.62 -2.04
C ILE A 90 -9.50 -2.13 -1.94
N ALA A 91 -8.72 -2.76 -2.82
CA ALA A 91 -8.55 -4.21 -2.76
C ALA A 91 -7.12 -4.66 -3.02
N SER A 92 -6.62 -5.54 -2.15
CA SER A 92 -5.43 -6.33 -2.44
C SER A 92 -5.75 -7.37 -3.52
N ALA A 93 -5.04 -7.28 -4.64
CA ALA A 93 -5.09 -8.32 -5.66
C ALA A 93 -4.56 -9.65 -5.14
N ASP A 94 -3.59 -9.65 -4.21
CA ASP A 94 -3.04 -10.87 -3.61
C ASP A 94 -4.07 -11.61 -2.76
N MET A 95 -4.83 -10.87 -1.93
CA MET A 95 -5.95 -11.42 -1.17
C MET A 95 -7.02 -12.00 -2.10
N VAL A 96 -7.42 -11.24 -3.13
CA VAL A 96 -8.48 -11.66 -4.03
C VAL A 96 -8.06 -12.83 -4.92
N ALA A 97 -6.84 -12.83 -5.46
CA ALA A 97 -6.36 -13.88 -6.34
C ALA A 97 -6.02 -15.17 -5.58
N TYR A 98 -5.27 -15.03 -4.49
CA TYR A 98 -4.59 -16.16 -3.84
C TYR A 98 -5.07 -16.44 -2.42
N GLY A 99 -5.75 -15.49 -1.77
CA GLY A 99 -6.15 -15.61 -0.37
C GLY A 99 -5.13 -15.06 0.63
N GLY A 100 -4.21 -14.19 0.18
CA GLY A 100 -3.28 -13.45 1.04
C GLY A 100 -1.88 -13.31 0.44
N LEU A 101 -1.06 -12.46 1.08
CA LEU A 101 0.33 -12.23 0.67
C LEU A 101 1.22 -13.50 0.75
N ILE A 102 1.08 -14.32 1.79
CA ILE A 102 1.85 -15.57 1.87
C ILE A 102 1.42 -16.55 0.78
N GLN A 103 0.11 -16.60 0.50
CA GLN A 103 -0.47 -17.44 -0.54
C GLN A 103 -0.02 -17.03 -1.94
N SER A 104 0.22 -15.73 -2.19
CA SER A 104 0.78 -15.26 -3.46
C SER A 104 2.21 -15.77 -3.71
N ARG A 105 2.94 -16.13 -2.65
CA ARG A 105 4.31 -16.65 -2.69
C ARG A 105 4.42 -18.17 -2.82
N VAL A 106 3.30 -18.89 -2.95
CA VAL A 106 3.29 -20.36 -3.09
C VAL A 106 2.46 -20.82 -4.30
N ALA A 107 2.74 -22.03 -4.78
CA ALA A 107 2.16 -22.61 -5.99
C ALA A 107 0.81 -23.35 -5.76
N ASN A 108 0.03 -22.97 -4.74
CA ASN A 108 -1.22 -23.67 -4.42
C ASN A 108 -2.38 -23.30 -5.35
N ILE A 109 -2.39 -22.05 -5.84
CA ILE A 109 -3.44 -21.51 -6.72
C ILE A 109 -2.83 -21.27 -8.11
N ASP A 110 -3.43 -21.85 -9.15
CA ASP A 110 -3.01 -21.63 -10.53
C ASP A 110 -3.44 -20.25 -11.07
N SER A 111 -2.87 -19.85 -12.20
CA SER A 111 -3.19 -18.58 -12.84
C SER A 111 -4.65 -18.48 -13.30
N THR A 112 -5.28 -19.60 -13.68
CA THR A 112 -6.66 -19.62 -14.18
C THR A 112 -7.63 -19.19 -13.08
N LEU A 113 -7.55 -19.83 -11.90
CA LEU A 113 -8.38 -19.51 -10.76
C LEU A 113 -8.08 -18.11 -10.21
N ALA A 114 -6.80 -17.73 -10.13
CA ALA A 114 -6.38 -16.38 -9.72
C ALA A 114 -7.00 -15.30 -10.62
N ILE A 115 -6.89 -15.47 -11.94
CA ILE A 115 -7.46 -14.56 -12.94
C ILE A 115 -8.99 -14.54 -12.87
N GLN A 116 -9.64 -15.70 -12.67
CA GLN A 116 -11.09 -15.77 -12.52
C GLN A 116 -11.58 -14.94 -11.32
N ARG A 117 -10.90 -15.05 -10.17
CA ARG A 117 -11.22 -14.27 -8.97
C ARG A 117 -11.03 -12.77 -9.18
N LEU A 118 -9.94 -12.36 -9.83
CA LEU A 118 -9.74 -10.95 -10.20
C LEU A 118 -10.83 -10.46 -11.16
N ARG A 119 -11.21 -11.25 -12.18
CA ARG A 119 -12.33 -10.91 -13.09
C ARG A 119 -13.64 -10.72 -12.32
N ARG A 120 -13.91 -11.55 -11.31
CA ARG A 120 -15.10 -11.39 -10.44
C ARG A 120 -15.09 -10.02 -9.76
N LEU A 121 -13.96 -9.61 -9.20
CA LEU A 121 -13.81 -8.28 -8.58
C LEU A 121 -14.01 -7.13 -9.57
N ILE A 122 -13.39 -7.20 -10.75
CA ILE A 122 -13.55 -6.18 -11.80
C ILE A 122 -15.01 -6.10 -12.25
N THR A 123 -15.67 -7.25 -12.43
CA THR A 123 -17.08 -7.34 -12.81
C THR A 123 -17.99 -6.80 -11.72
N TYR A 124 -17.68 -7.07 -10.45
CA TYR A 124 -18.39 -6.50 -9.30
C TYR A 124 -18.34 -4.98 -9.36
N ARG A 125 -17.14 -4.38 -9.51
CA ARG A 125 -17.01 -2.92 -9.60
C ARG A 125 -17.75 -2.35 -10.80
N ALA A 126 -17.70 -3.01 -11.96
CA ALA A 126 -18.35 -2.54 -13.20
C ALA A 126 -19.87 -2.41 -13.10
N LYS A 127 -20.50 -3.10 -12.13
CA LYS A 127 -21.94 -3.01 -11.86
C LYS A 127 -22.32 -1.87 -10.90
N GLN A 128 -21.35 -1.22 -10.27
CA GLN A 128 -21.60 -0.16 -9.29
C GLN A 128 -21.59 1.23 -9.94
N GLU A 129 -22.22 2.20 -9.26
CA GLU A 129 -22.26 3.61 -9.66
C GLU A 129 -20.87 4.18 -10.00
N SER A 130 -20.84 5.17 -10.89
CA SER A 130 -19.59 5.71 -11.44
C SER A 130 -18.76 6.52 -10.43
N ASN A 131 -19.37 7.01 -9.35
CA ASN A 131 -18.71 7.84 -8.34
C ASN A 131 -17.87 7.05 -7.32
N LEU A 132 -18.04 5.73 -7.21
CA LEU A 132 -17.26 4.88 -6.31
C LEU A 132 -15.81 4.72 -6.82
N LYS A 133 -14.82 5.32 -6.18
CA LYS A 133 -13.42 5.12 -6.60
C LYS A 133 -12.98 3.68 -6.39
N PHE A 134 -12.21 3.13 -7.33
CA PHE A 134 -11.72 1.76 -7.23
C PHE A 134 -10.21 1.68 -7.37
N TYR A 135 -9.57 1.30 -6.28
CA TYR A 135 -8.13 1.19 -6.18
C TYR A 135 -7.71 -0.24 -5.90
N ILE A 136 -6.68 -0.69 -6.61
CA ILE A 136 -6.10 -2.01 -6.44
C ILE A 136 -4.63 -1.85 -6.06
N TYR A 137 -4.14 -2.72 -5.19
CA TYR A 137 -2.72 -2.90 -4.98
C TYR A 137 -2.34 -4.36 -5.09
N ALA A 138 -1.16 -4.63 -5.64
CA ALA A 138 -0.71 -5.99 -5.93
C ALA A 138 0.79 -6.13 -5.69
N SER A 139 1.23 -7.29 -5.21
CA SER A 139 2.64 -7.56 -4.97
C SER A 139 3.32 -8.20 -6.19
N ASN A 140 4.50 -7.68 -6.53
CA ASN A 140 5.51 -8.53 -7.12
C ASN A 140 6.13 -9.39 -6.00
N MET A 141 6.27 -10.69 -6.26
CA MET A 141 6.61 -11.69 -5.27
C MET A 141 7.98 -11.41 -4.64
N ARG A 142 8.06 -11.57 -3.32
CA ARG A 142 9.31 -11.47 -2.57
C ARG A 142 10.38 -12.47 -3.02
N LEU A 143 11.64 -12.06 -2.94
CA LEU A 143 12.80 -12.89 -3.29
C LEU A 143 12.94 -14.14 -2.40
N THR A 144 12.82 -13.96 -1.08
CA THR A 144 13.09 -15.03 -0.13
C THR A 144 11.80 -15.79 0.21
N PRO A 145 11.73 -17.12 0.06
CA PRO A 145 10.56 -17.88 0.48
C PRO A 145 10.14 -17.62 1.93
N THR A 146 8.84 -17.78 2.22
CA THR A 146 8.25 -17.63 3.55
C THR A 146 8.97 -18.53 4.56
N ALA A 147 9.25 -18.00 5.75
CA ALA A 147 9.95 -18.71 6.80
C ALA A 147 9.05 -19.75 7.47
N THR A 148 9.04 -20.97 6.93
CA THR A 148 8.35 -22.14 7.50
C THR A 148 9.38 -23.19 7.91
N VAL A 149 8.98 -24.15 8.76
CA VAL A 149 9.83 -25.30 9.13
C VAL A 149 10.29 -26.06 7.89
N LYS A 150 9.39 -26.27 6.91
CA LYS A 150 9.70 -26.94 5.64
C LYS A 150 10.72 -26.17 4.80
N ALA A 151 10.62 -24.85 4.75
CA ALA A 151 11.49 -24.00 3.92
C ALA A 151 12.84 -23.68 4.58
N ALA A 152 12.96 -23.85 5.89
CA ALA A 152 14.17 -23.50 6.66
C ALA A 152 15.48 -24.07 6.08
N PRO A 153 15.55 -25.33 5.59
CA PRO A 153 16.80 -25.91 5.09
C PRO A 153 17.34 -25.27 3.81
N TYR A 154 16.49 -24.66 2.98
CA TYR A 154 16.89 -24.22 1.63
C TYR A 154 16.58 -22.76 1.31
N ARG A 155 15.66 -22.09 2.03
CA ARG A 155 15.14 -20.76 1.63
C ARG A 155 16.21 -19.69 1.42
N MET A 156 17.25 -19.68 2.25
CA MET A 156 18.32 -18.68 2.17
C MET A 156 19.26 -18.97 1.00
N ASN A 157 19.56 -20.26 0.76
CA ASN A 157 20.36 -20.69 -0.38
C ASN A 157 19.61 -20.44 -1.70
N LEU A 158 18.30 -20.68 -1.74
CA LEU A 158 17.45 -20.37 -2.90
C LEU A 158 17.40 -18.88 -3.18
N ALA A 159 17.15 -18.04 -2.17
CA ALA A 159 17.17 -16.59 -2.34
C ALA A 159 18.54 -16.10 -2.88
N LYS A 160 19.64 -16.66 -2.36
CA LYS A 160 20.98 -16.31 -2.82
C LYS A 160 21.28 -16.84 -4.22
N TYR A 161 20.78 -18.02 -4.57
CA TYR A 161 20.88 -18.57 -5.91
C TYR A 161 20.23 -17.63 -6.93
N GLU A 162 18.99 -17.21 -6.67
CA GLU A 162 18.23 -16.30 -7.55
C GLU A 162 18.84 -14.90 -7.65
N GLU A 163 19.37 -14.36 -6.54
CA GLU A 163 20.11 -13.10 -6.55
C GLU A 163 21.34 -13.15 -7.49
N ILE A 164 22.15 -14.21 -7.37
CA ILE A 164 23.35 -14.37 -8.20
C ILE A 164 22.97 -14.71 -9.65
N LYS A 165 21.86 -15.42 -9.87
CA LYS A 165 21.35 -15.77 -11.20
C LYS A 165 20.94 -14.52 -11.95
N ASP A 166 20.13 -13.65 -11.34
CA ASP A 166 19.78 -12.34 -11.92
C ASP A 166 21.04 -11.52 -12.23
N LYS A 167 21.97 -11.41 -11.28
CA LYS A 167 23.21 -10.66 -11.48
C LYS A 167 24.03 -11.20 -12.65
N PHE A 168 24.14 -12.52 -12.78
CA PHE A 168 24.81 -13.16 -13.91
C PHE A 168 24.11 -12.86 -15.23
N GLU A 169 22.78 -13.00 -15.30
CA GLU A 169 21.99 -12.72 -16.51
C GLU A 169 22.13 -11.26 -16.97
N ARG A 170 22.23 -10.31 -16.03
CA ARG A 170 22.38 -8.88 -16.35
C ARG A 170 23.81 -8.46 -16.72
N THR A 171 24.84 -9.12 -16.19
CA THR A 171 26.24 -8.67 -16.31
C THR A 171 27.12 -9.58 -17.17
N ASP A 172 26.67 -10.81 -17.44
CA ASP A 172 27.45 -11.92 -18.03
C ASP A 172 28.80 -12.21 -17.33
N ASP A 173 28.92 -11.86 -16.04
CA ASP A 173 30.15 -12.07 -15.27
C ASP A 173 30.40 -13.57 -15.01
N LYS A 174 31.24 -14.19 -15.86
CA LYS A 174 31.59 -15.62 -15.78
C LYS A 174 32.17 -16.05 -14.44
N ARG A 175 32.70 -15.14 -13.62
CA ARG A 175 33.20 -15.44 -12.26
C ARG A 175 32.08 -15.96 -11.34
N LEU A 176 30.82 -15.64 -11.65
CA LEU A 176 29.65 -16.07 -10.87
C LEU A 176 29.24 -17.53 -11.13
N LEU A 177 29.70 -18.15 -12.23
CA LEU A 177 29.26 -19.50 -12.64
C LEU A 177 29.55 -20.57 -11.58
N SER A 178 30.73 -20.55 -10.96
CA SER A 178 31.09 -21.50 -9.91
C SER A 178 30.17 -21.35 -8.69
N LYS A 179 29.88 -20.10 -8.30
CA LYS A 179 28.97 -19.79 -7.20
C LYS A 179 27.54 -20.23 -7.48
N LEU A 180 27.05 -20.01 -8.71
CA LEU A 180 25.74 -20.49 -9.16
C LEU A 180 25.62 -22.00 -9.07
N LYS A 181 26.62 -22.74 -9.57
CA LYS A 181 26.65 -24.20 -9.52
C LYS A 181 26.60 -24.70 -8.08
N ASN A 182 27.39 -24.11 -7.19
CA ASN A 182 27.44 -24.51 -5.77
C ASN A 182 26.12 -24.21 -5.05
N LEU A 183 25.54 -23.02 -5.23
CA LEU A 183 24.26 -22.67 -4.60
C LEU A 183 23.11 -23.52 -5.12
N LYS A 184 23.07 -23.79 -6.43
CA LYS A 184 22.06 -24.68 -7.04
C LYS A 184 22.11 -26.08 -6.43
N ALA A 185 23.30 -26.61 -6.14
CA ALA A 185 23.46 -27.92 -5.51
C ALA A 185 23.00 -27.97 -4.04
N MET A 186 22.88 -26.81 -3.36
CA MET A 186 22.43 -26.69 -1.97
C MET A 186 20.90 -26.56 -1.83
N VAL A 187 20.15 -26.56 -2.95
CA VAL A 187 18.70 -26.38 -2.97
C VAL A 187 18.08 -27.57 -3.71
N PRO A 188 17.04 -28.22 -3.17
CA PRO A 188 16.31 -29.24 -3.92
C PRO A 188 15.79 -28.69 -5.25
N LEU A 189 16.04 -29.40 -6.35
CA LEU A 189 15.67 -28.95 -7.69
C LEU A 189 14.16 -28.66 -7.82
N GLU A 190 13.34 -29.48 -7.16
CA GLU A 190 11.89 -29.30 -7.11
C GLU A 190 11.46 -27.97 -6.44
N GLU A 191 12.21 -27.48 -5.46
CA GLU A 191 11.93 -26.22 -4.78
C GLU A 191 12.38 -25.02 -5.61
N ILE A 192 13.47 -25.14 -6.39
CA ILE A 192 13.84 -24.15 -7.43
C ILE A 192 12.72 -24.04 -8.46
N GLN A 193 12.32 -25.17 -9.05
CA GLN A 193 11.29 -25.17 -10.10
C GLN A 193 9.94 -24.66 -9.57
N ARG A 194 9.56 -25.06 -8.34
CA ARG A 194 8.34 -24.56 -7.69
C ARG A 194 8.41 -23.05 -7.50
N TYR A 195 9.52 -22.51 -7.03
CA TYR A 195 9.73 -21.08 -6.85
C TYR A 195 9.64 -20.33 -8.18
N GLU A 196 10.39 -20.76 -9.20
CA GLU A 196 10.37 -20.12 -10.53
C GLU A 196 8.98 -20.14 -11.16
N ASN A 197 8.28 -21.29 -11.11
CA ASN A 197 6.89 -21.41 -11.60
C ASN A 197 5.93 -20.47 -10.86
N THR A 198 6.10 -20.33 -9.54
CA THR A 198 5.31 -19.42 -8.69
C THR A 198 5.47 -17.97 -9.15
N ARG A 199 6.71 -17.55 -9.47
CA ARG A 199 7.01 -16.23 -10.01
C ARG A 199 6.43 -16.02 -11.39
N THR A 200 6.62 -16.96 -12.32
CA THR A 200 6.03 -16.90 -13.67
C THR A 200 4.52 -16.77 -13.60
N ARG A 201 3.87 -17.55 -12.74
CA ARG A 201 2.42 -17.46 -12.48
C ARG A 201 2.03 -16.06 -11.98
N ASN A 202 2.75 -15.51 -11.00
CA ASN A 202 2.45 -14.17 -10.48
C ASN A 202 2.62 -13.07 -11.55
N PHE A 203 3.68 -13.15 -12.34
CA PHE A 203 3.95 -12.23 -13.44
C PHE A 203 2.82 -12.23 -14.49
N GLU A 204 2.32 -13.41 -14.87
CA GLU A 204 1.20 -13.51 -15.82
C GLU A 204 -0.13 -13.01 -15.23
N VAL A 205 -0.36 -13.23 -13.94
CA VAL A 205 -1.53 -12.68 -13.22
C VAL A 205 -1.46 -11.16 -13.19
N LEU A 206 -0.31 -10.55 -12.88
CA LEU A 206 -0.12 -9.10 -12.87
C LEU A 206 -0.32 -8.49 -14.27
N ARG A 207 0.26 -9.09 -15.32
CA ARG A 207 0.02 -8.63 -16.71
C ARG A 207 -1.46 -8.70 -17.08
N THR A 208 -2.15 -9.73 -16.64
CA THR A 208 -3.58 -9.89 -16.90
C THR A 208 -4.41 -8.87 -16.12
N LEU A 209 -4.07 -8.59 -14.86
CA LEU A 209 -4.65 -7.51 -14.07
C LEU A 209 -4.46 -6.15 -14.76
N MET A 210 -3.26 -5.85 -15.26
CA MET A 210 -2.97 -4.59 -15.96
C MET A 210 -3.83 -4.40 -17.22
N ARG A 211 -4.08 -5.49 -17.98
CA ARG A 211 -5.05 -5.43 -19.09
C ARG A 211 -6.45 -5.10 -18.59
N MET A 212 -6.89 -5.67 -17.47
CA MET A 212 -8.18 -5.34 -16.86
C MET A 212 -8.24 -3.90 -16.36
N VAL A 213 -7.13 -3.33 -15.86
CA VAL A 213 -7.07 -1.91 -15.48
C VAL A 213 -7.25 -1.00 -16.69
N LYS A 214 -6.64 -1.35 -17.82
CA LYS A 214 -6.80 -0.58 -19.07
C LYS A 214 -8.27 -0.58 -19.54
N SER A 215 -8.91 -1.74 -19.55
CA SER A 215 -10.25 -1.90 -20.13
C SER A 215 -11.41 -1.75 -19.12
N GLY A 216 -11.11 -1.69 -17.83
CA GLY A 216 -12.10 -1.81 -16.76
C GLY A 216 -12.21 -0.56 -15.87
N PRO A 217 -13.11 -0.60 -14.87
CA PRO A 217 -13.45 0.53 -14.00
C PRO A 217 -12.43 0.74 -12.86
N VAL A 218 -11.15 0.44 -13.09
CA VAL A 218 -10.10 0.67 -12.09
C VAL A 218 -9.57 2.09 -12.25
N ASP A 219 -9.66 2.89 -11.18
CA ASP A 219 -9.17 4.26 -11.15
C ASP A 219 -7.65 4.30 -10.95
N TYR A 220 -7.10 3.41 -10.11
CA TYR A 220 -5.68 3.40 -9.79
C TYR A 220 -5.19 2.00 -9.37
N LEU A 221 -4.04 1.60 -9.90
CA LEU A 221 -3.32 0.38 -9.54
C LEU A 221 -1.94 0.76 -8.98
N ILE A 222 -1.60 0.27 -7.79
CA ILE A 222 -0.22 0.27 -7.31
C ILE A 222 0.34 -1.14 -7.38
N ILE A 223 1.48 -1.31 -8.06
CA ILE A 223 2.24 -2.55 -8.01
C ILE A 223 3.41 -2.33 -7.05
N GLY A 224 3.36 -3.06 -5.94
CA GLY A 224 4.35 -3.08 -4.89
C GLY A 224 5.41 -4.13 -5.08
N GLN A 225 6.51 -3.96 -4.37
CA GLN A 225 7.54 -4.99 -4.25
C GLN A 225 7.61 -5.46 -2.81
N ASP A 226 7.36 -6.75 -2.63
CA ASP A 226 7.43 -7.42 -1.34
C ASP A 226 8.90 -7.73 -1.02
N ASP A 227 9.42 -7.18 0.09
CA ASP A 227 10.83 -7.19 0.51
C ASP A 227 11.84 -6.99 -0.63
N ALA A 228 12.13 -5.73 -0.95
CA ALA A 228 13.02 -5.39 -2.02
C ALA A 228 14.50 -5.65 -1.71
N LYS A 229 15.24 -6.01 -2.78
CA LYS A 229 16.69 -6.22 -2.79
C LYS A 229 17.29 -5.61 -4.05
N PRO A 230 18.53 -5.09 -4.00
CA PRO A 230 19.22 -4.51 -5.16
C PRO A 230 19.53 -5.49 -6.30
N ASP A 231 19.46 -6.80 -6.04
CA ASP A 231 19.68 -7.88 -7.00
C ASP A 231 18.55 -8.94 -6.85
N GLY A 232 18.14 -9.56 -7.94
CA GLY A 232 17.15 -10.64 -7.97
C GLY A 232 16.10 -10.53 -9.09
N PRO A 233 15.34 -11.61 -9.36
CA PRO A 233 14.41 -11.72 -10.49
C PRO A 233 13.36 -10.59 -10.56
N GLN A 234 13.00 -10.03 -9.40
CA GLN A 234 12.09 -8.88 -9.31
C GLN A 234 12.49 -7.69 -10.20
N ILE A 235 13.78 -7.52 -10.50
CA ILE A 235 14.30 -6.34 -11.23
C ILE A 235 13.86 -6.46 -12.67
N GLN A 236 14.20 -7.57 -13.30
CA GLN A 236 13.82 -7.86 -14.68
C GLN A 236 12.29 -7.94 -14.82
N GLU A 237 11.60 -8.53 -13.85
CA GLU A 237 10.14 -8.58 -13.83
C GLU A 237 9.52 -7.17 -13.75
N ASN A 238 9.98 -6.31 -12.84
CA ASN A 238 9.49 -4.94 -12.72
C ASN A 238 9.78 -4.12 -13.97
N THR A 239 10.96 -4.28 -14.59
CA THR A 239 11.28 -3.66 -15.88
C THR A 239 10.27 -4.08 -16.95
N LYS A 240 10.03 -5.39 -17.11
CA LYS A 240 9.06 -5.91 -18.09
C LYS A 240 7.62 -5.47 -17.78
N LEU A 241 7.24 -5.39 -16.51
CA LEU A 241 5.92 -4.88 -16.11
C LEU A 241 5.78 -3.39 -16.42
N ARG A 242 6.81 -2.58 -16.19
CA ARG A 242 6.80 -1.14 -16.54
C ARG A 242 6.73 -0.92 -18.05
N GLU A 243 7.52 -1.66 -18.82
CA GLU A 243 7.43 -1.66 -20.29
C GLU A 243 6.03 -2.05 -20.77
N PHE A 244 5.45 -3.06 -20.14
CA PHE A 244 4.10 -3.51 -20.46
C PHE A 244 3.03 -2.47 -20.05
N ALA A 245 3.22 -1.73 -18.95
CA ALA A 245 2.35 -0.62 -18.56
C ALA A 245 2.38 0.51 -19.60
N SER A 246 3.57 0.83 -20.10
CA SER A 246 3.77 1.81 -21.18
C SER A 246 3.13 1.34 -22.47
N TYR A 247 3.30 0.06 -22.85
CA TYR A 247 2.66 -0.54 -24.03
C TYR A 247 1.12 -0.48 -23.96
N LEU A 248 0.54 -0.72 -22.78
CA LEU A 248 -0.89 -0.59 -22.56
C LEU A 248 -1.36 0.87 -22.41
N GLU A 249 -0.43 1.84 -22.38
CA GLU A 249 -0.69 3.25 -22.12
C GLU A 249 -1.54 3.44 -20.86
N LEU A 250 -1.08 2.85 -19.73
CA LEU A 250 -1.79 2.99 -18.46
C LEU A 250 -1.67 4.40 -17.87
N GLY A 251 -0.62 5.15 -18.21
CA GLY A 251 -0.40 6.52 -17.72
C GLY A 251 -0.54 6.60 -16.20
N ASP A 252 -1.29 7.58 -15.72
CA ASP A 252 -1.54 7.80 -14.29
C ASP A 252 -2.43 6.74 -13.62
N LYS A 253 -2.96 5.75 -14.35
CA LYS A 253 -3.77 4.67 -13.76
C LYS A 253 -2.92 3.59 -13.08
N ALA A 254 -1.64 3.49 -13.39
CA ALA A 254 -0.77 2.46 -12.79
C ALA A 254 0.54 3.06 -12.32
N TYR A 255 0.90 2.74 -11.08
CA TYR A 255 2.13 3.22 -10.45
C TYR A 255 2.87 2.07 -9.79
N PHE A 256 4.20 2.17 -9.76
CA PHE A 256 5.05 1.16 -9.16
C PHE A 256 5.83 1.80 -8.02
N CYS A 257 5.47 1.43 -6.81
CA CYS A 257 5.98 1.99 -5.55
C CYS A 257 6.61 0.84 -4.76
N GLU A 258 7.76 1.05 -4.12
CA GLU A 258 8.34 -0.01 -3.28
C GLU A 258 7.48 -0.33 -2.05
N GLY A 259 7.76 -1.48 -1.43
CA GLY A 259 6.97 -2.08 -0.35
C GLY A 259 5.61 -2.63 -0.82
N ILE A 260 4.85 -3.15 0.13
CA ILE A 260 3.49 -3.66 -0.10
C ILE A 260 2.61 -3.54 1.14
N ASP A 261 3.18 -3.74 2.34
CA ASP A 261 2.45 -3.68 3.61
C ASP A 261 1.76 -2.33 3.85
N GLN A 262 2.36 -1.24 3.38
CA GLN A 262 1.86 0.12 3.54
C GLN A 262 0.87 0.56 2.45
N HIS A 263 0.73 -0.19 1.34
CA HIS A 263 -0.02 0.28 0.16
C HIS A 263 -1.52 0.42 0.45
N GLY A 264 -2.08 -0.43 1.30
CA GLY A 264 -3.47 -0.27 1.76
C GLY A 264 -3.70 1.08 2.46
N ASN A 265 -2.78 1.46 3.36
CA ASN A 265 -2.83 2.74 4.08
C ASN A 265 -2.66 3.94 3.14
N ILE A 266 -1.74 3.83 2.19
CA ILE A 266 -1.48 4.83 1.17
C ILE A 266 -2.72 5.05 0.28
N LEU A 267 -3.40 3.98 -0.11
CA LEU A 267 -4.63 4.07 -0.92
C LEU A 267 -5.82 4.62 -0.14
N VAL A 268 -5.88 4.38 1.18
CA VAL A 268 -6.87 5.05 2.05
C VAL A 268 -6.64 6.56 2.06
N SER A 269 -5.39 7.00 2.21
CA SER A 269 -5.05 8.42 2.08
C SER A 269 -5.49 8.99 0.72
N ARG A 270 -5.18 8.29 -0.39
CA ARG A 270 -5.63 8.73 -1.72
C ARG A 270 -7.15 8.84 -1.82
N ALA A 271 -7.88 7.84 -1.33
CA ALA A 271 -9.34 7.84 -1.39
C ALA A 271 -9.94 9.06 -0.70
N ILE A 272 -9.43 9.39 0.49
CA ILE A 272 -9.85 10.54 1.27
C ILE A 272 -9.50 11.84 0.53
N LEU A 273 -8.26 11.98 0.09
CA LEU A 273 -7.79 13.17 -0.64
C LEU A 273 -8.53 13.38 -1.96
N SER A 274 -8.86 12.30 -2.66
CA SER A 274 -9.66 12.34 -3.88
C SER A 274 -11.11 12.74 -3.61
N ASP A 275 -11.76 12.26 -2.54
CA ASP A 275 -13.13 12.66 -2.19
C ASP A 275 -13.20 14.13 -1.73
N LEU A 276 -12.17 14.60 -1.02
CA LEU A 276 -12.03 15.99 -0.59
C LEU A 276 -11.57 16.94 -1.70
N ASN A 277 -11.19 16.42 -2.88
CA ASN A 277 -10.57 17.17 -3.96
C ASN A 277 -9.38 18.03 -3.48
N TYR A 278 -8.53 17.42 -2.64
CA TYR A 278 -7.40 18.09 -2.00
C TYR A 278 -6.09 17.37 -2.29
N GLN A 279 -5.05 18.12 -2.69
CA GLN A 279 -3.69 17.62 -2.89
C GLN A 279 -2.73 18.35 -1.95
N PRO A 280 -2.37 17.75 -0.81
CA PRO A 280 -1.47 18.36 0.16
C PRO A 280 -0.10 18.65 -0.44
N ARG A 281 0.38 19.87 -0.23
CA ARG A 281 1.72 20.33 -0.62
C ARG A 281 2.69 20.13 0.54
N VAL A 282 3.63 19.21 0.40
CA VAL A 282 4.48 18.74 1.50
C VAL A 282 5.91 19.24 1.34
N ARG A 283 6.40 20.01 2.32
CA ARG A 283 7.82 20.33 2.44
C ARG A 283 8.52 19.26 3.26
N ILE A 284 9.62 18.72 2.75
CA ILE A 284 10.36 17.65 3.43
C ILE A 284 11.64 18.21 4.02
N VAL A 285 11.88 17.92 5.31
CA VAL A 285 13.11 18.25 6.01
C VAL A 285 13.70 16.96 6.56
N TYR A 286 14.90 16.61 6.14
CA TYR A 286 15.62 15.43 6.65
C TYR A 286 16.53 15.83 7.82
N SER A 287 16.67 14.95 8.82
CA SER A 287 17.61 15.15 9.92
C SER A 287 19.08 15.17 9.50
N ASP A 288 19.37 14.53 8.35
CA ASP A 288 20.66 14.59 7.70
C ASP A 288 20.48 14.44 6.18
N GLY A 289 21.10 15.33 5.40
CA GLY A 289 21.04 15.32 3.94
C GLY A 289 21.79 14.16 3.28
N ASP A 290 22.72 13.51 3.99
CA ASP A 290 23.34 12.25 3.53
C ASP A 290 22.48 11.04 3.91
N GLY A 291 21.78 11.11 5.05
CA GLY A 291 20.89 10.04 5.52
C GLY A 291 19.74 9.73 4.57
N LYS A 292 19.25 10.72 3.80
CA LYS A 292 18.20 10.48 2.79
C LYS A 292 18.64 9.61 1.61
N LYS A 293 19.96 9.49 1.38
CA LYS A 293 20.56 8.64 0.34
C LYS A 293 20.76 7.19 0.81
N ALA A 294 20.54 6.93 2.10
CA ALA A 294 20.63 5.58 2.64
C ALA A 294 19.45 4.72 2.15
N PHE A 295 19.68 3.42 2.12
CA PHE A 295 18.67 2.42 1.78
C PHE A 295 18.10 1.88 3.08
N ALA A 296 16.78 1.93 3.23
CA ALA A 296 16.11 1.29 4.35
C ALA A 296 16.15 -0.24 4.21
N LEU A 297 15.95 -0.95 5.32
CA LEU A 297 15.80 -2.40 5.27
C LEU A 297 14.61 -2.76 4.37
N TYR A 298 14.81 -3.74 3.50
CA TYR A 298 13.79 -4.26 2.58
C TYR A 298 13.32 -3.29 1.49
N GLU A 299 14.08 -2.22 1.24
CA GLU A 299 13.88 -1.32 0.10
C GLU A 299 15.01 -1.47 -0.93
N SER A 300 14.75 -1.11 -2.19
CA SER A 300 15.74 -1.13 -3.26
C SER A 300 16.06 0.25 -3.85
N LYS A 301 15.54 1.32 -3.24
CA LYS A 301 15.88 2.71 -3.54
C LYS A 301 16.31 3.50 -2.29
N PRO A 302 16.95 4.66 -2.50
CA PRO A 302 17.18 5.63 -1.44
C PRO A 302 15.89 6.10 -0.77
N ILE A 303 15.95 6.42 0.52
CA ILE A 303 14.82 6.94 1.32
C ILE A 303 14.10 8.09 0.62
N GLU A 304 14.82 9.03 0.01
CA GLU A 304 14.19 10.17 -0.66
C GLU A 304 13.35 9.79 -1.86
N GLU A 305 13.76 8.76 -2.61
CA GLU A 305 13.01 8.27 -3.76
C GLU A 305 11.79 7.45 -3.30
N SER A 306 11.96 6.57 -2.32
CA SER A 306 10.85 5.79 -1.76
C SER A 306 9.81 6.70 -1.10
N LEU A 307 10.21 7.77 -0.41
CA LEU A 307 9.30 8.76 0.16
C LEU A 307 8.56 9.56 -0.93
N ALA A 308 9.26 9.95 -2.01
CA ALA A 308 8.63 10.63 -3.13
C ALA A 308 7.57 9.74 -3.80
N ASP A 309 7.89 8.44 -4.01
CA ASP A 309 6.94 7.45 -4.52
C ASP A 309 5.71 7.35 -3.60
N GLN A 310 5.90 7.25 -2.28
CA GLN A 310 4.80 7.17 -1.31
C GLN A 310 3.95 8.44 -1.23
N LEU A 311 4.55 9.63 -1.32
CA LEU A 311 3.82 10.89 -1.36
C LEU A 311 2.93 10.97 -2.59
N TYR A 312 3.49 10.75 -3.78
CA TYR A 312 2.73 10.70 -5.03
C TYR A 312 1.65 9.62 -4.97
N ALA A 313 2.04 8.43 -4.52
CA ALA A 313 1.14 7.30 -4.32
C ALA A 313 0.11 7.55 -3.22
N SER A 314 0.20 8.55 -2.36
CA SER A 314 -0.85 8.89 -1.39
C SER A 314 -1.84 9.93 -1.92
N GLY A 315 -1.52 10.61 -3.03
CA GLY A 315 -2.26 11.76 -3.53
C GLY A 315 -1.68 13.11 -3.08
N ALA A 316 -0.61 13.12 -2.29
CA ALA A 316 0.13 14.32 -1.91
C ALA A 316 1.18 14.71 -2.97
N ARG A 317 1.69 15.95 -2.86
CA ARG A 317 2.71 16.50 -3.75
C ARG A 317 3.87 17.06 -2.93
N GLN A 318 5.08 16.61 -3.20
CA GLN A 318 6.28 17.24 -2.66
C GLN A 318 6.50 18.62 -3.30
N VAL A 319 6.82 19.61 -2.49
CA VAL A 319 7.13 20.97 -2.97
C VAL A 319 8.61 21.16 -3.29
N LYS A 320 8.90 22.05 -4.23
CA LYS A 320 10.27 22.51 -4.51
C LYS A 320 10.68 23.66 -3.59
N PRO A 321 11.98 23.94 -3.41
CA PRO A 321 12.44 25.11 -2.66
C PRO A 321 11.78 26.40 -3.17
N GLY A 322 11.20 27.18 -2.25
CA GLY A 322 10.52 28.44 -2.55
C GLY A 322 9.05 28.34 -2.95
N GLU A 323 8.52 27.13 -3.14
CA GLU A 323 7.08 26.92 -3.32
C GLU A 323 6.33 26.97 -1.98
N GLU A 324 5.06 27.39 -2.03
CA GLU A 324 4.14 27.27 -0.90
C GLU A 324 3.85 25.80 -0.56
N PHE A 325 3.71 25.53 0.74
CA PHE A 325 3.42 24.22 1.31
C PHE A 325 2.33 24.33 2.37
N ASP A 326 1.63 23.23 2.62
CA ASP A 326 0.55 23.14 3.60
C ASP A 326 1.07 22.63 4.96
N TYR A 327 2.10 21.77 4.95
CA TYR A 327 2.78 21.30 6.16
C TYR A 327 4.23 20.86 5.90
N THR A 328 5.02 20.76 6.97
CA THR A 328 6.37 20.18 6.92
C THR A 328 6.37 18.74 7.41
N LEU A 329 6.92 17.82 6.62
CA LEU A 329 7.28 16.48 7.04
C LEU A 329 8.75 16.44 7.46
N TYR A 330 8.99 16.29 8.76
CA TYR A 330 10.30 16.09 9.36
C TYR A 330 10.64 14.60 9.39
N VAL A 331 11.71 14.20 8.70
CA VAL A 331 12.13 12.80 8.56
C VAL A 331 13.43 12.57 9.31
N ASN A 332 13.37 11.78 10.39
CA ASN A 332 14.55 11.36 11.13
C ASN A 332 15.21 10.15 10.43
N THR A 333 16.32 10.40 9.75
CA THR A 333 17.07 9.42 8.94
C THR A 333 18.11 8.66 9.76
N PRO A 334 18.44 7.42 9.35
CA PRO A 334 19.50 6.64 9.99
C PRO A 334 20.88 7.26 9.76
N GLY A 335 21.81 7.05 10.72
CA GLY A 335 23.20 7.48 10.61
C GLY A 335 23.41 9.00 10.61
N ARG A 336 22.44 9.78 11.09
CA ARG A 336 22.49 11.25 11.13
C ARG A 336 23.66 11.77 11.97
N ARG A 337 24.27 12.87 11.53
CA ARG A 337 25.28 13.59 12.32
C ARG A 337 24.61 14.37 13.45
N ARG A 338 25.27 14.42 14.62
CA ARG A 338 24.76 15.15 15.79
C ARG A 338 24.51 16.63 15.50
N SER A 339 25.39 17.28 14.74
CA SER A 339 25.26 18.71 14.40
C SER A 339 24.06 19.01 13.51
N THR A 340 23.81 18.18 12.49
CA THR A 340 22.64 18.33 11.61
C THR A 340 21.35 18.02 12.36
N PHE A 341 21.36 17.00 13.22
CA PHE A 341 20.20 16.66 14.03
C PHE A 341 19.81 17.75 15.03
N GLN A 342 20.78 18.45 15.64
CA GLN A 342 20.48 19.60 16.51
C GLN A 342 19.79 20.74 15.75
N SER A 343 20.23 21.04 14.52
CA SER A 343 19.56 22.02 13.66
C SER A 343 18.17 21.55 13.25
N PHE A 344 18.01 20.28 12.90
CA PHE A 344 16.72 19.66 12.61
C PHE A 344 15.73 19.80 13.77
N MET A 345 16.15 19.49 15.00
CA MET A 345 15.29 19.61 16.20
C MET A 345 14.95 21.06 16.54
N ARG A 346 15.88 22.01 16.33
CA ARG A 346 15.60 23.44 16.49
C ARG A 346 14.53 23.89 15.49
N ASN A 347 14.71 23.60 14.21
CA ASN A 347 13.75 23.98 13.17
C ASN A 347 12.36 23.37 13.43
N LEU A 348 12.30 22.08 13.79
CA LEU A 348 11.06 21.41 14.17
C LEU A 348 10.37 22.12 15.33
N LYS A 349 11.11 22.44 16.39
CA LYS A 349 10.57 23.15 17.56
C LYS A 349 10.09 24.56 17.19
N ASP A 350 10.88 25.31 16.43
CA ASP A 350 10.56 26.67 16.03
C ASP A 350 9.28 26.72 15.17
N GLU A 351 9.07 25.73 14.29
CA GLU A 351 7.85 25.63 13.48
C GLU A 351 6.62 25.26 14.30
N ILE A 352 6.76 24.33 15.25
CA ILE A 352 5.69 24.00 16.22
C ILE A 352 5.32 25.23 17.05
N ASP A 353 6.31 25.93 17.62
CA ASP A 353 6.10 27.10 18.48
C ASP A 353 5.44 28.26 17.71
N GLN A 354 5.65 28.34 16.38
CA GLN A 354 5.00 29.29 15.48
C GLN A 354 3.61 28.83 14.99
N GLY A 355 3.17 27.63 15.35
CA GLY A 355 1.86 27.09 14.95
C GLY A 355 1.79 26.56 13.52
N PHE A 356 2.93 26.30 12.87
CA PHE A 356 2.94 25.66 11.56
C PHE A 356 2.52 24.19 11.67
N PRO A 357 1.72 23.66 10.72
CA PRO A 357 1.43 22.24 10.66
C PRO A 357 2.70 21.42 10.39
N VAL A 358 2.97 20.46 11.26
CA VAL A 358 4.14 19.57 11.15
C VAL A 358 3.72 18.11 11.29
N ALA A 359 4.44 17.25 10.59
CA ALA A 359 4.41 15.80 10.75
C ALA A 359 5.84 15.29 10.99
N VAL A 360 5.98 14.23 11.78
CA VAL A 360 7.27 13.60 12.06
C VAL A 360 7.22 12.14 11.65
N ALA A 361 8.21 11.71 10.88
CA ALA A 361 8.46 10.31 10.56
C ALA A 361 9.82 9.92 11.13
N ASP A 362 9.83 9.04 12.13
CA ASP A 362 11.06 8.42 12.59
C ASP A 362 11.31 7.10 11.89
N ILE A 363 12.34 7.07 11.04
CA ILE A 363 12.77 5.89 10.29
C ILE A 363 14.16 5.43 10.72
N ASN A 364 14.69 5.98 11.81
CA ASN A 364 15.94 5.54 12.40
C ASN A 364 15.70 4.37 13.38
N PHE A 365 15.64 3.14 12.86
CA PHE A 365 15.47 1.94 13.68
C PHE A 365 16.76 1.45 14.40
N GLY A 366 17.82 2.28 14.43
CA GLY A 366 19.05 1.99 15.18
C GLY A 366 18.95 2.33 16.67
N VAL A 367 20.01 2.04 17.44
CA VAL A 367 20.10 2.30 18.90
C VAL A 367 19.89 3.79 19.26
N ASP A 368 20.07 4.69 18.28
CA ASP A 368 19.91 6.14 18.42
C ASP A 368 18.54 6.64 17.92
N GLY A 369 17.61 5.73 17.60
CA GLY A 369 16.23 5.99 17.22
C GLY A 369 15.43 6.52 18.38
N THR A 370 14.56 7.50 18.16
CA THR A 370 13.67 8.00 19.20
C THR A 370 12.61 6.95 19.48
N SER A 371 12.90 6.09 20.47
CA SER A 371 11.89 5.40 21.27
C SER A 371 11.14 6.38 22.17
#